data_AF-A0A7X2KES3-F1
#
_entry.id   AF-A0A7X2KES3-F1
#
_cell.length_a   1.000
_cell.length_b   1.000
_cell.length_c   1.000
_cell.angle_alpha   90.00
_cell.angle_beta   90.00
_cell.angle_gamma   90.00
#
_symmetry.space_group_name_H-M   'P 1'
#
loop_
_entity.id
_entity.type
_entity.pdbx_description
1 polymer ?
#
loop_
_entity_poly.entity_id
_entity_poly.type
_entity_poly.pdbx_seq_one_letter_code
_entity_poly.pdbx_strand_id
1 'polypeptide(L)'
;MAAPSFRRNGRNRDLTWPGFVDALATLLMVIIFLLMIFVIAQVFLGFQLSGRDEALKKLNVEVAELADLLSLERATSSDLRDNVAALSQSLQSMTSERDDLRVQITSLAGLIDSVTAERDRLSANLDSVSQEAESARAEATRLATALQDAREEAATATETLTTTQEELREQRLALAALTEKAELTEAERLRLESALAEEQSKQQEIRDEMTAAALAARQERERLEKLLEEAEKTISADKETIELKLKDVARLQSDVTLLNALKEDLQTQIRDMADLIEKERRDKVDAEGRFLREQELSESARAQVALLNQQLAAMRSQLSQLNATLEASERLSEEQKVEISSLGERLNRALASKVEELSRYRSEFFGRLREVLGGQRGIRIAGDRFVFQSEVLFEQGSAELGVEGQVQLAAFADTLVEISQRIPDDLDWILRVDGHTDRVPIATSRYPSNWELSTARAVSVVKYLKERGVAAEHLAATGFGEFQPIDPADDEIAYRRNRRIELKLTQR
;
A
#
# COMPACT_ATOMS: atom_id res chain seq x y z
N MET A 1 17.99 -176.21 48.86
CA MET A 1 18.88 -177.37 48.58
C MET A 1 19.42 -177.18 47.18
N ALA A 2 20.68 -176.74 47.07
CA ALA A 2 21.88 -177.58 46.88
C ALA A 2 22.26 -177.65 45.39
N ALA A 3 23.53 -177.30 45.13
CA ALA A 3 24.29 -177.42 43.87
C ALA A 3 24.38 -178.91 43.40
N PRO A 4 25.07 -179.34 42.29
CA PRO A 4 26.26 -178.74 41.68
C PRO A 4 26.49 -179.03 40.15
N SER A 5 27.74 -178.81 39.74
CA SER A 5 28.41 -178.76 38.43
C SER A 5 28.80 -180.10 37.78
N PHE A 6 28.98 -180.15 36.43
CA PHE A 6 30.27 -180.36 35.70
C PHE A 6 30.14 -180.77 34.20
N ARG A 7 30.92 -180.08 33.34
CA ARG A 7 31.62 -180.40 32.06
C ARG A 7 31.23 -181.64 31.19
N ARG A 8 31.18 -181.48 29.84
CA ARG A 8 32.30 -181.70 28.84
C ARG A 8 31.85 -181.66 27.34
N ASN A 9 32.65 -180.94 26.52
CA ASN A 9 33.17 -181.17 25.14
C ASN A 9 32.35 -181.73 23.94
N GLY A 10 32.55 -181.11 22.75
CA GLY A 10 32.43 -181.81 21.45
C GLY A 10 32.41 -180.96 20.14
N ARG A 11 33.60 -180.60 19.62
CA ARG A 11 34.05 -180.40 18.21
C ARG A 11 33.16 -179.76 17.10
N ASN A 12 33.64 -178.60 16.63
CA ASN A 12 34.05 -178.20 15.26
C ASN A 12 33.19 -178.49 14.01
N ARG A 13 32.81 -177.41 13.30
CA ARG A 13 32.97 -177.18 11.85
C ARG A 13 32.73 -175.70 11.53
N ASP A 14 33.65 -175.11 10.77
CA ASP A 14 33.56 -173.77 10.17
C ASP A 14 32.30 -173.60 9.32
N LEU A 15 31.83 -172.35 9.14
CA LEU A 15 31.51 -171.71 7.85
C LEU A 15 30.97 -170.28 8.10
N THR A 16 31.54 -169.33 7.39
CA THR A 16 31.35 -167.86 7.38
C THR A 16 30.10 -167.41 6.61
N TRP A 17 29.36 -166.36 7.05
CA TRP A 17 28.81 -165.20 6.29
C TRP A 17 27.89 -164.28 7.17
N PRO A 18 27.65 -162.98 6.82
CA PRO A 18 28.17 -161.77 7.50
C PRO A 18 27.20 -160.53 7.41
N GLY A 19 27.68 -159.33 7.75
CA GLY A 19 27.38 -158.10 7.00
C GLY A 19 26.16 -157.24 7.35
N PHE A 20 24.99 -157.80 7.69
CA PHE A 20 23.76 -156.98 7.73
C PHE A 20 23.66 -156.02 8.94
N VAL A 21 24.15 -156.43 10.11
CA VAL A 21 24.11 -155.59 11.33
C VAL A 21 25.11 -154.44 11.26
N ASP A 22 26.27 -154.67 10.61
CA ASP A 22 27.26 -153.61 10.36
C ASP A 22 26.74 -152.64 9.29
N ALA A 23 26.05 -153.13 8.26
CA ALA A 23 25.36 -152.31 7.27
C ALA A 23 24.25 -151.43 7.87
N LEU A 24 23.51 -151.92 8.87
CA LEU A 24 22.41 -151.18 9.50
C LEU A 24 22.89 -150.14 10.52
N ALA A 25 23.96 -150.43 11.27
CA ALA A 25 24.62 -149.47 12.16
C ALA A 25 25.39 -148.39 11.39
N THR A 26 26.05 -148.74 10.27
CA THR A 26 26.68 -147.77 9.36
C THR A 26 25.63 -146.91 8.65
N LEU A 27 24.49 -147.47 8.23
CA LEU A 27 23.36 -146.69 7.69
C LEU A 27 22.83 -145.68 8.73
N LEU A 28 22.65 -146.10 10.00
CA LEU A 28 22.20 -145.21 11.07
C LEU A 28 23.23 -144.10 11.37
N MET A 29 24.53 -144.42 11.42
CA MET A 29 25.59 -143.43 11.59
C MET A 29 25.65 -142.45 10.41
N VAL A 30 25.50 -142.92 9.18
CA VAL A 30 25.45 -142.07 7.98
C VAL A 30 24.23 -141.16 8.01
N ILE A 31 23.07 -141.67 8.41
CA ILE A 31 21.83 -140.87 8.53
C ILE A 31 21.97 -139.81 9.64
N ILE A 32 22.49 -140.17 10.83
CA ILE A 32 22.71 -139.21 11.93
C ILE A 32 23.76 -138.17 11.53
N PHE A 33 24.84 -138.59 10.86
CA PHE A 33 25.87 -137.68 10.35
C PHE A 33 25.33 -136.70 9.30
N LEU A 34 24.53 -137.19 8.35
CA LEU A 34 23.83 -136.33 7.38
C LEU A 34 22.85 -135.38 8.07
N LEU A 35 22.10 -135.84 9.09
CA LEU A 35 21.22 -134.99 9.89
C LEU A 35 22.01 -133.93 10.68
N MET A 36 23.16 -134.28 11.26
CA MET A 36 23.99 -133.32 12.00
C MET A 36 24.58 -132.26 11.07
N ILE A 37 25.08 -132.66 9.90
CA ILE A 37 25.54 -131.73 8.86
C ILE A 37 24.39 -130.83 8.43
N PHE A 38 23.20 -131.39 8.23
CA PHE A 38 22.02 -130.63 7.84
C PHE A 38 21.59 -129.63 8.91
N VAL A 39 21.56 -130.02 10.19
CA VAL A 39 21.22 -129.13 11.32
C VAL A 39 22.28 -128.04 11.49
N ILE A 40 23.58 -128.37 11.38
CA ILE A 40 24.65 -127.37 11.41
C ILE A 40 24.55 -126.41 10.22
N ALA A 41 24.27 -126.92 9.02
CA ALA A 41 24.05 -126.11 7.83
C ALA A 41 22.82 -125.20 7.99
N GLN A 42 21.73 -125.69 8.60
CA GLN A 42 20.55 -124.89 8.92
C GLN A 42 20.82 -123.81 9.96
N VAL A 43 21.57 -124.12 11.02
CA VAL A 43 21.97 -123.15 12.06
C VAL A 43 22.88 -122.08 11.47
N PHE A 44 23.85 -122.46 10.64
CA PHE A 44 24.75 -121.53 9.95
C PHE A 44 24.00 -120.65 8.94
N LEU A 45 23.04 -121.24 8.19
CA LEU A 45 22.18 -120.51 7.27
C LEU A 45 21.27 -119.54 8.04
N GLY A 46 20.74 -119.94 9.20
CA GLY A 46 19.97 -119.09 10.10
C GLY A 46 20.77 -117.93 10.67
N PHE A 47 22.03 -118.15 11.06
CA PHE A 47 22.93 -117.06 11.49
C PHE A 47 23.29 -116.11 10.35
N GLN A 48 23.51 -116.61 9.12
CA GLN A 48 23.76 -115.74 7.96
C GLN A 48 22.52 -114.95 7.53
N LEU A 49 21.33 -115.57 7.58
CA LEU A 49 20.07 -114.90 7.27
C LEU A 49 19.77 -113.82 8.33
N SER A 50 19.84 -114.15 9.62
CA SER A 50 19.60 -113.20 10.70
C SER A 50 20.58 -112.03 10.71
N GLY A 51 21.86 -112.27 10.40
CA GLY A 51 22.86 -111.19 10.27
C GLY A 51 22.62 -110.29 9.05
N ARG A 52 22.14 -110.85 7.92
CA ARG A 52 21.72 -110.07 6.75
C ARG A 52 20.44 -109.28 7.04
N ASP A 53 19.49 -109.86 7.75
CA ASP A 53 18.23 -109.19 8.12
C ASP A 53 18.49 -108.00 9.05
N GLU A 54 19.39 -108.12 10.02
CA GLU A 54 19.78 -107.01 10.91
C GLU A 54 20.55 -105.92 10.14
N ALA A 55 21.45 -106.31 9.23
CA ALA A 55 22.17 -105.36 8.36
C ALA A 55 21.21 -104.62 7.40
N LEU A 56 20.23 -105.33 6.82
CA LEU A 56 19.19 -104.73 5.97
C LEU A 56 18.29 -103.79 6.77
N LYS A 57 17.93 -104.14 8.01
CA LYS A 57 17.14 -103.28 8.89
C LYS A 57 17.90 -101.99 9.23
N LYS A 58 19.19 -102.09 9.58
CA LYS A 58 20.04 -100.92 9.83
C LYS A 58 20.19 -100.04 8.59
N LEU A 59 20.44 -100.65 7.43
CA LEU A 59 20.54 -99.92 6.17
C LEU A 59 19.22 -99.21 5.82
N ASN A 60 18.07 -99.86 6.04
CA ASN A 60 16.75 -99.23 5.83
C ASN A 60 16.51 -98.04 6.77
N VAL A 61 16.98 -98.11 8.02
CA VAL A 61 16.91 -96.97 8.96
C VAL A 61 17.82 -95.84 8.50
N GLU A 62 19.08 -96.12 8.14
CA GLU A 62 20.01 -95.10 7.63
C GLU A 62 19.50 -94.45 6.33
N VAL A 63 18.90 -95.24 5.43
CA VAL A 63 18.28 -94.73 4.19
C VAL A 63 17.06 -93.84 4.51
N ALA A 64 16.26 -94.20 5.53
CA ALA A 64 15.13 -93.37 5.96
C ALA A 64 15.61 -92.04 6.58
N GLU A 65 16.62 -92.07 7.45
CA GLU A 65 17.22 -90.85 8.03
C GLU A 65 17.84 -89.94 6.96
N LEU A 66 18.55 -90.52 5.98
CA LEU A 66 19.10 -89.76 4.85
C LEU A 66 17.99 -89.18 3.96
N ALA A 67 16.88 -89.90 3.78
CA ALA A 67 15.73 -89.40 3.04
C ALA A 67 15.06 -88.22 3.77
N ASP A 68 14.95 -88.28 5.09
CA ASP A 68 14.41 -87.19 5.92
C ASP A 68 15.34 -85.96 5.90
N LEU A 69 16.66 -86.15 6.04
CA LEU A 69 17.64 -85.07 5.93
C LEU A 69 17.63 -84.42 4.54
N LEU A 70 17.54 -85.21 3.47
CA LEU A 70 17.45 -84.70 2.10
C LEU A 70 16.12 -83.95 1.87
N SER A 71 15.03 -84.42 2.47
CA SER A 71 13.73 -83.73 2.43
C SER A 71 13.81 -82.37 3.13
N LEU A 72 14.45 -82.31 4.30
CA LEU A 72 14.67 -81.07 5.05
C LEU A 72 15.61 -80.10 4.31
N GLU A 73 16.69 -80.60 3.70
CA GLU A 73 17.59 -79.79 2.88
C GLU A 73 16.85 -79.22 1.66
N ARG A 74 16.02 -80.03 1.00
CA ARG A 74 15.17 -79.57 -0.12
C ARG A 74 14.16 -78.51 0.32
N ALA A 75 13.53 -78.69 1.48
CA ALA A 75 12.61 -77.71 2.05
C ALA A 75 13.33 -76.38 2.36
N THR A 76 14.47 -76.43 3.05
CA THR A 76 15.25 -75.21 3.35
C THR A 76 15.79 -74.55 2.09
N SER A 77 16.20 -75.31 1.06
CA SER A 77 16.59 -74.76 -0.24
C SER A 77 15.41 -74.09 -0.97
N SER A 78 14.20 -74.64 -0.86
CA SER A 78 12.98 -74.03 -1.39
C SER A 78 12.70 -72.70 -0.67
N ASP A 79 12.70 -72.69 0.66
CA ASP A 79 12.47 -71.49 1.45
C ASP A 79 13.51 -70.39 1.16
N LEU A 80 14.78 -70.76 0.98
CA LEU A 80 15.83 -69.81 0.61
C LEU A 80 15.57 -69.21 -0.77
N ARG A 81 15.14 -70.01 -1.75
CA ARG A 81 14.79 -69.52 -3.10
C ARG A 81 13.61 -68.56 -3.05
N ASP A 82 12.58 -68.89 -2.27
CA ASP A 82 11.40 -68.04 -2.10
C ASP A 82 11.75 -66.72 -1.42
N ASN A 83 12.59 -66.76 -0.37
CA ASN A 83 13.11 -65.55 0.28
C ASN A 83 13.95 -64.69 -0.68
N VAL A 84 14.86 -65.29 -1.47
CA VAL A 84 15.66 -64.55 -2.47
C VAL A 84 14.76 -63.91 -3.53
N ALA A 85 13.71 -64.62 -3.97
CA ALA A 85 12.73 -64.07 -4.90
C ALA A 85 11.97 -62.88 -4.29
N ALA A 86 11.51 -63.00 -3.04
CA ALA A 86 10.83 -61.93 -2.33
C ALA A 86 11.73 -60.70 -2.11
N LEU A 87 13.00 -60.92 -1.70
CA LEU A 87 13.98 -59.83 -1.56
C LEU A 87 14.27 -59.15 -2.90
N SER A 88 14.40 -59.92 -3.98
CA SER A 88 14.63 -59.36 -5.32
C SER A 88 13.45 -58.49 -5.77
N GLN A 89 12.21 -58.93 -5.52
CA GLN A 89 11.01 -58.16 -5.80
C GLN A 89 10.94 -56.88 -4.96
N SER A 90 11.28 -56.96 -3.67
CA SER A 90 11.33 -55.78 -2.79
C SER A 90 12.39 -54.78 -3.26
N LEU A 91 13.57 -55.25 -3.68
CA LEU A 91 14.64 -54.41 -4.23
C LEU A 91 14.20 -53.71 -5.52
N GLN A 92 13.48 -54.41 -6.39
CA GLN A 92 12.93 -53.84 -7.62
C GLN A 92 11.88 -52.77 -7.32
N SER A 93 10.98 -53.01 -6.36
CA SER A 93 9.99 -52.04 -5.90
C SER A 93 10.64 -50.78 -5.35
N MET A 94 11.63 -50.93 -4.46
CA MET A 94 12.37 -49.79 -3.89
C MET A 94 13.15 -49.02 -4.96
N THR A 95 13.69 -49.71 -5.97
CA THR A 95 14.40 -49.06 -7.08
C THR A 95 13.43 -48.22 -7.91
N SER A 96 12.23 -48.72 -8.20
CA SER A 96 11.18 -47.97 -8.89
C SER A 96 10.74 -46.75 -8.09
N GLU A 97 10.48 -46.91 -6.79
CA GLU A 97 10.09 -45.81 -5.91
C GLU A 97 11.17 -44.72 -5.83
N ARG A 98 12.44 -45.12 -5.73
CA ARG A 98 13.58 -44.20 -5.78
C ARG A 98 13.62 -43.43 -7.11
N ASP A 99 13.36 -44.08 -8.23
CA ASP A 99 13.41 -43.46 -9.55
C ASP A 99 12.22 -42.49 -9.73
N ASP A 100 11.03 -42.83 -9.24
CA ASP A 100 9.88 -41.92 -9.18
C ASP A 100 10.16 -40.69 -8.31
N LEU A 101 10.77 -40.88 -7.13
CA LEU A 101 11.17 -39.77 -6.25
C LEU A 101 12.22 -38.87 -6.93
N ARG A 102 13.15 -39.43 -7.71
CA ARG A 102 14.11 -38.63 -8.48
C ARG A 102 13.43 -37.76 -9.53
N VAL A 103 12.42 -38.30 -10.23
CA VAL A 103 11.62 -37.52 -11.19
C VAL A 103 10.87 -36.39 -10.47
N GLN A 104 10.25 -36.67 -9.32
CA GLN A 104 9.57 -35.65 -8.52
C GLN A 104 10.54 -34.55 -8.04
N ILE A 105 11.72 -34.91 -7.56
CA ILE A 105 12.77 -33.93 -7.15
C ILE A 105 13.16 -33.04 -8.33
N THR A 106 13.32 -33.62 -9.52
CA THR A 106 13.67 -32.86 -10.74
C THR A 106 12.55 -31.92 -11.14
N SER A 107 11.29 -32.35 -11.04
CA SER A 107 10.13 -31.50 -11.29
C SER A 107 10.01 -30.35 -10.28
N LEU A 108 10.24 -30.62 -8.99
CA LEU A 108 10.25 -29.60 -7.95
C LEU A 108 11.39 -28.59 -8.14
N ALA A 109 12.58 -29.04 -8.53
CA ALA A 109 13.68 -28.15 -8.89
C ALA A 109 13.30 -27.20 -10.04
N GLY A 110 12.67 -27.72 -11.10
CA GLY A 110 12.17 -26.89 -12.19
C GLY A 110 11.10 -25.87 -11.76
N LEU A 111 10.22 -26.24 -10.83
CA LEU A 111 9.26 -25.29 -10.24
C LEU A 111 9.96 -24.20 -9.43
N ILE A 112 10.96 -24.54 -8.62
CA ILE A 112 11.77 -23.58 -7.86
C ILE A 112 12.47 -22.58 -8.79
N ASP A 113 13.03 -23.06 -9.91
CA ASP A 113 13.67 -22.19 -10.90
C ASP A 113 12.66 -21.23 -11.54
N SER A 114 11.46 -21.72 -11.87
CA SER A 114 10.39 -20.88 -12.43
C SER A 114 9.92 -19.79 -11.48
N VAL A 115 9.69 -20.13 -10.21
CA VAL A 115 9.29 -19.18 -9.16
C VAL A 115 10.41 -18.17 -8.86
N THR A 116 11.67 -18.61 -8.92
CA THR A 116 12.82 -17.72 -8.75
C THR A 116 12.90 -16.71 -9.91
N ALA A 117 12.72 -17.17 -11.15
CA ALA A 117 12.69 -16.29 -12.31
C ALA A 117 11.52 -15.29 -12.26
N GLU A 118 10.34 -15.70 -11.78
CA GLU A 118 9.19 -14.82 -11.60
C GLU A 118 9.45 -13.78 -10.50
N ARG A 119 10.01 -14.20 -9.36
CA ARG A 119 10.43 -13.29 -8.28
C ARG A 119 11.43 -12.25 -8.77
N ASP A 120 12.43 -12.65 -9.55
CA ASP A 120 13.45 -11.73 -10.06
C ASP A 120 12.86 -10.72 -11.06
N ARG A 121 11.90 -11.16 -11.90
CA ARG A 121 11.13 -10.25 -12.78
C ARG A 121 10.28 -9.26 -11.98
N LEU A 122 9.59 -9.72 -10.95
CA LEU A 122 8.79 -8.85 -10.08
C LEU A 122 9.65 -7.84 -9.32
N SER A 123 10.84 -8.26 -8.86
CA SER A 123 11.82 -7.36 -8.25
C SER A 123 12.27 -6.27 -9.21
N ALA A 124 12.61 -6.63 -10.45
CA ALA A 124 13.01 -5.65 -11.47
C ALA A 124 11.87 -4.67 -11.82
N ASN A 125 10.63 -5.16 -11.89
CA ASN A 125 9.46 -4.30 -12.09
C ASN A 125 9.25 -3.34 -10.91
N LEU A 126 9.44 -3.83 -9.67
CA LEU A 126 9.33 -3.00 -8.47
C LEU A 126 10.39 -1.89 -8.46
N ASP A 127 11.63 -2.21 -8.83
CA ASP A 127 12.73 -1.24 -8.93
C ASP A 127 12.42 -0.16 -9.98
N SER A 128 11.90 -0.56 -11.15
CA SER A 128 11.46 0.37 -12.21
C SER A 128 10.36 1.31 -11.73
N VAL A 129 9.32 0.77 -11.07
CA VAL A 129 8.21 1.58 -10.53
C VAL A 129 8.70 2.52 -9.43
N SER A 130 9.62 2.07 -8.58
CA SER A 130 10.22 2.93 -7.55
C SER A 130 10.98 4.10 -8.17
N GLN A 131 11.74 3.85 -9.23
CA GLN A 131 12.48 4.90 -9.94
C GLN A 131 11.53 5.90 -10.63
N GLU A 132 10.46 5.41 -11.26
CA GLU A 132 9.41 6.26 -11.83
C GLU A 132 8.77 7.14 -10.74
N ALA A 133 8.41 6.56 -9.59
CA ALA A 133 7.83 7.30 -8.47
C ALA A 133 8.79 8.38 -7.90
N GLU A 134 10.08 8.10 -7.81
CA GLU A 134 11.09 9.08 -7.41
C GLU A 134 11.20 10.24 -8.40
N SER A 135 11.22 9.94 -9.71
CA SER A 135 11.25 10.97 -10.75
C SER A 135 10.00 11.86 -10.72
N ALA A 136 8.82 11.27 -10.55
CA ALA A 136 7.56 12.00 -10.43
C ALA A 136 7.52 12.88 -9.18
N ARG A 137 8.07 12.40 -8.05
CA ARG A 137 8.21 13.22 -6.82
C ARG A 137 9.17 14.40 -7.03
N ALA A 138 10.28 14.18 -7.71
CA ALA A 138 11.23 15.25 -8.04
C ALA A 138 10.59 16.31 -8.94
N GLU A 139 9.81 15.90 -9.94
CA GLU A 139 9.05 16.80 -10.82
C GLU A 139 7.97 17.57 -10.04
N ALA A 140 7.19 16.89 -9.18
CA ALA A 140 6.20 17.54 -8.33
C ALA A 140 6.83 18.59 -7.41
N THR A 141 8.02 18.32 -6.88
CA THR A 141 8.76 19.26 -6.03
C THR A 141 9.20 20.48 -6.85
N ARG A 142 9.74 20.28 -8.06
CA ARG A 142 10.11 21.38 -8.97
C ARG A 142 8.90 22.24 -9.34
N LEU A 143 7.76 21.63 -9.66
CA LEU A 143 6.52 22.34 -9.98
C LEU A 143 5.99 23.12 -8.78
N ALA A 144 6.08 22.55 -7.57
CA ALA A 144 5.68 23.25 -6.35
C ALA A 144 6.56 24.50 -6.10
N THR A 145 7.88 24.39 -6.27
CA THR A 145 8.79 25.53 -6.17
C THR A 145 8.49 26.58 -7.22
N ALA A 146 8.33 26.18 -8.50
CA ALA A 146 7.99 27.12 -9.57
C ALA A 146 6.64 27.84 -9.33
N LEU A 147 5.65 27.15 -8.76
CA LEU A 147 4.37 27.76 -8.40
C LEU A 147 4.53 28.77 -7.26
N GLN A 148 5.40 28.50 -6.29
CA GLN A 148 5.69 29.43 -5.21
C GLN A 148 6.39 30.69 -5.74
N ASP A 149 7.42 30.53 -6.57
CA ASP A 149 8.13 31.66 -7.19
C ASP A 149 7.16 32.53 -8.02
N ALA A 150 6.29 31.90 -8.82
CA ALA A 150 5.27 32.60 -9.60
C ALA A 150 4.24 33.34 -8.72
N ARG A 151 3.91 32.80 -7.54
CA ARG A 151 3.03 33.48 -6.58
C ARG A 151 3.70 34.70 -5.95
N GLU A 152 4.98 34.60 -5.63
CA GLU A 152 5.75 35.73 -5.11
C GLU A 152 5.89 36.83 -6.17
N GLU A 153 6.19 36.47 -7.41
CA GLU A 153 6.22 37.41 -8.54
C GLU A 153 4.86 38.09 -8.73
N ALA A 154 3.76 37.33 -8.71
CA ALA A 154 2.41 37.89 -8.79
C ALA A 154 2.07 38.83 -7.62
N ALA A 155 2.54 38.53 -6.41
CA ALA A 155 2.36 39.40 -5.25
C ALA A 155 3.09 40.74 -5.44
N THR A 156 4.34 40.72 -5.89
CA THR A 156 5.10 41.95 -6.19
C THR A 156 4.48 42.76 -7.34
N ALA A 157 3.98 42.09 -8.38
CA ALA A 157 3.25 42.73 -9.47
C ALA A 157 1.96 43.40 -8.98
N THR A 158 1.29 42.80 -8.01
CA THR A 158 0.09 43.38 -7.40
C THR A 158 0.44 44.62 -6.58
N GLU A 159 1.50 44.56 -5.77
CA GLU A 159 1.96 45.71 -4.98
C GLU A 159 2.35 46.89 -5.88
N THR A 160 3.14 46.64 -6.94
CA THR A 160 3.49 47.68 -7.92
C THR A 160 2.28 48.24 -8.68
N LEU A 161 1.26 47.42 -8.96
CA LEU A 161 0.01 47.91 -9.54
C LEU A 161 -0.74 48.83 -8.57
N THR A 162 -0.76 48.50 -7.27
CA THR A 162 -1.43 49.36 -6.28
C THR A 162 -0.74 50.71 -6.12
N THR A 163 0.60 50.73 -6.07
CA THR A 163 1.35 52.00 -5.96
C THR A 163 1.18 52.86 -7.20
N THR A 164 1.25 52.28 -8.40
CA THR A 164 1.02 53.01 -9.65
C THR A 164 -0.41 53.53 -9.78
N GLN A 165 -1.41 52.82 -9.24
CA GLN A 165 -2.80 53.30 -9.17
C GLN A 165 -2.95 54.49 -8.21
N GLU A 166 -2.27 54.47 -7.06
CA GLU A 166 -2.26 55.60 -6.12
C GLU A 166 -1.58 56.84 -6.72
N GLU A 167 -0.43 56.68 -7.35
CA GLU A 167 0.26 57.76 -8.08
C GLU A 167 -0.62 58.36 -9.18
N LEU A 168 -1.31 57.52 -9.97
CA LEU A 168 -2.23 57.99 -11.01
C LEU A 168 -3.42 58.75 -10.40
N ARG A 169 -3.91 58.31 -9.23
CA ARG A 169 -4.99 59.00 -8.51
C ARG A 169 -4.54 60.39 -8.05
N GLU A 170 -3.33 60.51 -7.51
CA GLU A 170 -2.76 61.80 -7.12
C GLU A 170 -2.57 62.72 -8.33
N GLN A 171 -2.02 62.21 -9.43
CA GLN A 171 -1.87 62.99 -10.66
C GLN A 171 -3.21 63.50 -11.19
N ARG A 172 -4.26 62.66 -11.14
CA ARG A 172 -5.63 63.08 -11.54
C ARG A 172 -6.18 64.19 -10.64
N LEU A 173 -5.96 64.11 -9.32
CA LEU A 173 -6.37 65.16 -8.39
C LEU A 173 -5.59 66.47 -8.63
N ALA A 174 -4.29 66.38 -8.88
CA ALA A 174 -3.47 67.55 -9.22
C ALA A 174 -3.93 68.21 -10.53
N LEU A 175 -4.27 67.41 -11.54
CA LEU A 175 -4.81 67.92 -12.81
C LEU A 175 -6.17 68.60 -12.62
N ALA A 176 -7.04 68.03 -11.77
CA ALA A 176 -8.32 68.64 -11.42
C ALA A 176 -8.14 70.01 -10.73
N ALA A 177 -7.20 70.12 -9.79
CA ALA A 177 -6.89 71.39 -9.13
C ALA A 177 -6.30 72.44 -10.11
N LEU A 178 -5.46 72.01 -11.05
CA LEU A 178 -4.90 72.89 -12.08
C LEU A 178 -5.97 73.39 -13.06
N THR A 179 -6.92 72.54 -13.42
CA THR A 179 -8.03 72.91 -14.30
C THR A 179 -8.97 73.90 -13.63
N GLU A 180 -9.35 73.68 -12.36
CA GLU A 180 -10.12 74.65 -11.57
C GLU A 180 -9.40 76.01 -11.47
N LYS A 181 -8.09 75.99 -11.20
CA LYS A 181 -7.28 77.22 -11.16
C LYS A 181 -7.28 77.93 -12.52
N ALA A 182 -7.18 77.21 -13.63
CA ALA A 182 -7.22 77.79 -14.96
C ALA A 182 -8.58 78.44 -15.26
N GLU A 183 -9.70 77.81 -14.87
CA GLU A 183 -11.05 78.37 -15.00
C GLU A 183 -11.22 79.66 -14.19
N LEU A 184 -10.74 79.68 -12.94
CA LEU A 184 -10.75 80.89 -12.10
C LEU A 184 -9.93 82.02 -12.72
N THR A 185 -8.75 81.69 -13.26
CA THR A 185 -7.86 82.67 -13.89
C THR A 185 -8.50 83.25 -15.16
N GLU A 186 -9.16 82.41 -15.98
CA GLU A 186 -9.88 82.89 -17.16
C GLU A 186 -11.10 83.74 -16.78
N ALA A 187 -11.82 83.38 -15.71
CA ALA A 187 -12.92 84.19 -15.19
C ALA A 187 -12.44 85.56 -14.68
N GLU A 188 -11.31 85.62 -13.98
CA GLU A 188 -10.67 86.89 -13.58
C GLU A 188 -10.24 87.70 -14.81
N ARG A 189 -9.65 87.07 -15.82
CA ARG A 189 -9.28 87.73 -17.08
C ARG A 189 -10.50 88.35 -17.77
N LEU A 190 -11.61 87.62 -17.91
CA LEU A 190 -12.85 88.13 -18.50
C LEU A 190 -13.43 89.30 -17.71
N ARG A 191 -13.37 89.25 -16.37
CA ARG A 191 -13.77 90.38 -15.51
C ARG A 191 -12.91 91.61 -15.75
N LEU A 192 -11.58 91.44 -15.80
CA LEU A 192 -10.65 92.53 -16.07
C LEU A 192 -10.85 93.12 -17.48
N GLU A 193 -11.08 92.29 -18.51
CA GLU A 193 -11.41 92.74 -19.86
C GLU A 193 -12.71 93.57 -19.87
N SER A 194 -13.75 93.13 -19.15
CA SER A 194 -15.00 93.89 -19.04
C SER A 194 -14.82 95.23 -18.31
N ALA A 195 -14.05 95.26 -17.22
CA ALA A 195 -13.76 96.48 -16.47
C ALA A 195 -12.92 97.47 -17.29
N LEU A 196 -11.96 96.96 -18.08
CA LEU A 196 -11.17 97.78 -19.00
C LEU A 196 -12.04 98.39 -20.10
N ALA A 197 -12.97 97.61 -20.67
CA ALA A 197 -13.91 98.11 -21.67
C ALA A 197 -14.83 99.21 -21.09
N GLU A 198 -15.31 99.04 -19.85
CA GLU A 198 -16.10 100.06 -19.17
C GLU A 198 -15.30 101.35 -18.93
N GLU A 199 -14.06 101.23 -18.47
CA GLU A 199 -13.17 102.38 -18.27
C GLU A 199 -12.84 103.09 -19.59
N GLN A 200 -12.61 102.34 -20.67
CA GLN A 200 -12.42 102.90 -22.00
C GLN A 200 -13.67 103.64 -22.50
N SER A 201 -14.87 103.11 -22.23
CA SER A 201 -16.13 103.80 -22.54
C SER A 201 -16.25 105.12 -21.77
N LYS A 202 -15.96 105.12 -20.47
CA LYS A 202 -15.95 106.34 -19.64
C LYS A 202 -14.93 107.36 -20.16
N GLN A 203 -13.72 106.93 -20.52
CA GLN A 203 -12.72 107.81 -21.10
C GLN A 203 -13.15 108.40 -22.45
N GLN A 204 -13.86 107.61 -23.26
CA GLN A 204 -14.40 108.07 -24.54
C GLN A 204 -15.53 109.08 -24.33
N GLU A 205 -16.45 108.83 -23.38
CA GLU A 205 -17.50 109.80 -23.01
C GLU A 205 -16.91 111.12 -22.51
N ILE A 206 -15.94 111.08 -21.58
CA ILE A 206 -15.25 112.28 -21.08
C ILE A 206 -14.56 113.03 -22.24
N ARG A 207 -13.95 112.30 -23.18
CA ARG A 207 -13.31 112.90 -24.34
C ARG A 207 -14.35 113.59 -25.24
N ASP A 208 -15.47 112.93 -25.50
CA ASP A 208 -16.56 113.46 -26.32
C ASP A 208 -17.18 114.70 -25.64
N GLU A 209 -17.43 114.65 -24.33
CA GLU A 209 -17.85 115.81 -23.53
C GLU A 209 -16.83 116.96 -23.59
N MET A 210 -15.53 116.66 -23.48
CA MET A 210 -14.47 117.67 -23.56
C MET A 210 -14.40 118.29 -24.96
N THR A 211 -14.61 117.51 -26.02
CA THR A 211 -14.69 118.05 -27.39
C THR A 211 -15.94 118.90 -27.60
N ALA A 212 -17.08 118.50 -27.06
CA ALA A 212 -18.32 119.27 -27.09
C ALA A 212 -18.18 120.58 -26.31
N ALA A 213 -17.57 120.55 -25.12
CA ALA A 213 -17.26 121.72 -24.32
C ALA A 213 -16.29 122.66 -25.05
N ALA A 214 -15.26 122.13 -25.73
CA ALA A 214 -14.36 122.92 -26.54
C ALA A 214 -15.06 123.58 -27.74
N LEU A 215 -16.01 122.89 -28.38
CA LEU A 215 -16.83 123.46 -29.46
C LEU A 215 -17.76 124.56 -28.93
N ALA A 216 -18.43 124.33 -27.81
CA ALA A 216 -19.28 125.32 -27.15
C ALA A 216 -18.47 126.55 -26.73
N ALA A 217 -17.27 126.36 -26.17
CA ALA A 217 -16.36 127.46 -25.84
C ALA A 217 -15.89 128.23 -27.09
N ARG A 218 -15.67 127.56 -28.23
CA ARG A 218 -15.37 128.23 -29.51
C ARG A 218 -16.57 129.02 -30.03
N GLN A 219 -17.78 128.46 -29.99
CA GLN A 219 -19.00 129.16 -30.40
C GLN A 219 -19.27 130.38 -29.52
N GLU A 220 -19.08 130.25 -28.21
CA GLU A 220 -19.22 131.37 -27.28
C GLU A 220 -18.14 132.43 -27.51
N ARG A 221 -16.92 132.01 -27.85
CA ARG A 221 -15.85 132.93 -28.23
C ARG A 221 -16.14 133.67 -29.54
N GLU A 222 -16.67 133.00 -30.57
CA GLU A 222 -17.13 133.65 -31.80
C GLU A 222 -18.31 134.61 -31.54
N ARG A 223 -19.22 134.25 -30.64
CA ARG A 223 -20.33 135.12 -30.22
C ARG A 223 -19.80 136.36 -29.50
N LEU A 224 -18.84 136.18 -28.60
CA LEU A 224 -18.16 137.27 -27.90
C LEU A 224 -17.37 138.15 -28.87
N GLU A 225 -16.71 137.59 -29.89
CA GLU A 225 -16.05 138.38 -30.95
C GLU A 225 -17.05 139.21 -31.76
N LYS A 226 -18.22 138.66 -32.12
CA LYS A 226 -19.28 139.43 -32.78
C LYS A 226 -19.85 140.55 -31.90
N LEU A 227 -20.05 140.27 -30.61
CA LEU A 227 -20.45 141.29 -29.64
C LEU A 227 -19.35 142.34 -29.44
N LEU A 228 -18.08 141.96 -29.51
CA LEU A 228 -16.95 142.87 -29.46
C LEU A 228 -16.89 143.75 -30.72
N GLU A 229 -17.19 143.20 -31.90
CA GLU A 229 -17.26 143.93 -33.16
C GLU A 229 -18.48 144.89 -33.19
N GLU A 230 -19.60 144.52 -32.58
CA GLU A 230 -20.74 145.42 -32.31
C GLU A 230 -20.40 146.48 -31.25
N ALA A 231 -19.65 146.11 -30.21
CA ALA A 231 -19.12 147.05 -29.21
C ALA A 231 -18.13 148.04 -29.83
N GLU A 232 -17.25 147.60 -30.73
CA GLU A 232 -16.31 148.47 -31.44
C GLU A 232 -17.03 149.41 -32.43
N LYS A 233 -18.12 148.96 -33.05
CA LYS A 233 -19.01 149.82 -33.85
C LYS A 233 -19.78 150.84 -33.00
N THR A 234 -20.11 150.53 -31.75
CA THR A 234 -20.76 151.47 -30.82
C THR A 234 -19.76 152.38 -30.10
N ILE A 235 -18.51 151.94 -29.91
CA ILE A 235 -17.41 152.72 -29.32
C ILE A 235 -16.83 153.75 -30.32
N SER A 236 -17.01 153.55 -31.63
CA SER A 236 -16.73 154.55 -32.67
C SER A 236 -17.75 155.72 -32.69
N ALA A 237 -18.91 155.54 -32.06
CA ALA A 237 -19.98 156.55 -31.99
C ALA A 237 -19.97 157.38 -30.71
N ASP A 238 -19.20 156.99 -29.68
CA ASP A 238 -19.00 157.76 -28.44
C ASP A 238 -17.58 158.33 -28.37
N LYS A 239 -17.26 159.13 -29.38
CA LYS A 239 -16.18 160.11 -29.33
C LYS A 239 -16.53 161.13 -28.24
N GLU A 240 -15.52 161.61 -27.54
CA GLU A 240 -15.53 162.98 -26.99
C GLU A 240 -16.25 163.17 -25.64
N THR A 241 -16.05 162.29 -24.65
CA THR A 241 -16.16 162.71 -23.24
C THR A 241 -15.31 161.82 -22.33
N ILE A 242 -14.53 162.46 -21.45
CA ILE A 242 -13.81 161.89 -20.29
C ILE A 242 -12.35 161.47 -20.55
N GLU A 243 -11.54 162.46 -20.92
CA GLU A 243 -10.29 162.73 -20.20
C GLU A 243 -10.58 162.92 -18.69
N LEU A 244 -9.64 162.48 -17.84
CA LEU A 244 -9.59 162.65 -16.38
C LEU A 244 -10.42 161.66 -15.53
N LYS A 245 -9.90 160.43 -15.34
CA LYS A 245 -9.56 159.83 -14.02
C LYS A 245 -8.47 158.76 -14.23
N LEU A 246 -7.19 159.09 -13.98
CA LEU A 246 -6.46 158.72 -12.76
C LEU A 246 -6.75 157.26 -12.33
N LYS A 247 -5.93 156.27 -12.73
CA LYS A 247 -4.59 155.93 -12.20
C LYS A 247 -4.66 155.23 -10.83
N ASP A 248 -4.52 153.90 -10.89
CA ASP A 248 -3.94 152.95 -9.91
C ASP A 248 -4.10 151.55 -10.59
N VAL A 249 -3.12 150.82 -11.13
CA VAL A 249 -1.72 150.49 -10.80
C VAL A 249 -1.51 149.86 -9.42
N ALA A 250 -1.61 148.53 -9.45
CA ALA A 250 -0.66 147.57 -8.90
C ALA A 250 -0.64 147.29 -7.38
N ARG A 251 -0.91 146.01 -7.08
CA ARG A 251 0.07 145.13 -6.44
C ARG A 251 0.46 144.11 -7.52
N LEU A 252 1.65 144.13 -8.14
CA LEU A 252 2.98 143.76 -7.61
C LEU A 252 2.89 142.51 -6.72
N GLN A 253 3.59 141.41 -6.97
CA GLN A 253 4.91 141.25 -7.56
C GLN A 253 5.09 139.73 -7.84
N SER A 254 5.59 139.36 -9.03
CA SER A 254 7.00 138.99 -9.25
C SER A 254 7.38 137.68 -8.54
N ASP A 255 8.01 136.70 -9.16
CA ASP A 255 8.43 136.42 -10.53
C ASP A 255 8.69 134.91 -10.47
N VAL A 256 8.27 134.12 -11.45
CA VAL A 256 9.14 133.76 -12.58
C VAL A 256 10.54 133.33 -12.10
N THR A 257 10.62 132.01 -11.92
CA THR A 257 11.72 131.15 -12.33
C THR A 257 13.10 131.41 -11.73
N LEU A 258 13.55 130.41 -10.98
CA LEU A 258 14.65 129.61 -11.49
C LEU A 258 14.59 128.19 -10.91
N LEU A 259 14.71 127.23 -11.84
CA LEU A 259 15.15 125.83 -11.66
C LEU A 259 14.08 124.73 -11.61
N ASN A 260 13.64 124.39 -12.83
CA ASN A 260 13.33 123.05 -13.34
C ASN A 260 14.30 121.93 -12.87
N ALA A 261 14.33 121.54 -11.59
CA ALA A 261 15.18 120.40 -11.23
C ALA A 261 14.78 119.55 -10.01
N LEU A 262 13.67 119.78 -9.28
CA LEU A 262 13.52 119.06 -8.00
C LEU A 262 12.10 118.64 -7.57
N LYS A 263 11.12 118.48 -8.46
CA LYS A 263 9.82 117.88 -8.07
C LYS A 263 9.15 116.97 -9.10
N GLU A 264 9.82 116.61 -10.19
CA GLU A 264 9.58 115.32 -10.84
C GLU A 264 10.07 114.16 -9.94
N ASP A 265 10.99 114.43 -9.02
CA ASP A 265 11.54 113.48 -8.03
C ASP A 265 10.56 113.12 -6.88
N LEU A 266 9.50 113.91 -6.67
CA LEU A 266 8.50 113.65 -5.62
C LEU A 266 7.24 112.92 -6.11
N GLN A 267 7.06 112.75 -7.43
CA GLN A 267 5.90 112.03 -8.00
C GLN A 267 6.18 110.55 -8.26
N THR A 268 7.46 110.14 -8.29
CA THR A 268 7.90 108.74 -8.29
C THR A 268 7.79 108.10 -6.90
N GLN A 269 7.87 108.91 -5.83
CA GLN A 269 7.79 108.45 -4.42
C GLN A 269 6.40 107.97 -3.95
N ILE A 270 5.34 108.16 -4.74
CA ILE A 270 3.98 107.68 -4.39
C ILE A 270 3.63 106.35 -5.10
N ARG A 271 4.36 105.96 -6.16
CA ARG A 271 4.18 104.64 -6.81
C ARG A 271 5.04 103.55 -6.19
N ASP A 272 6.26 103.87 -5.77
CA ASP A 272 7.20 102.85 -5.25
C ASP A 272 6.96 102.46 -3.78
N MET A 273 6.02 103.11 -3.09
CA MET A 273 5.66 102.81 -1.70
C MET A 273 4.37 101.98 -1.57
N ALA A 274 3.64 101.75 -2.67
CA ALA A 274 2.45 100.89 -2.71
C ALA A 274 2.79 99.42 -3.00
N ASP A 275 3.86 99.15 -3.77
CA ASP A 275 4.26 97.77 -4.13
C ASP A 275 5.14 97.08 -3.06
N LEU A 276 5.71 97.81 -2.11
CA LEU A 276 6.59 97.24 -1.09
C LEU A 276 5.85 96.71 0.16
N ILE A 277 4.61 97.12 0.40
CA ILE A 277 3.83 96.72 1.60
C ILE A 277 2.98 95.46 1.34
N GLU A 278 2.63 95.17 0.08
CA GLU A 278 1.85 93.97 -0.29
C GLU A 278 2.75 92.70 -0.39
N LYS A 279 4.06 92.87 -0.60
CA LYS A 279 5.03 91.77 -0.79
C LYS A 279 5.56 91.19 0.52
N GLU A 280 5.84 92.02 1.54
CA GLU A 280 6.35 91.53 2.84
C GLU A 280 5.28 90.91 3.75
N ARG A 281 4.00 91.19 3.51
CA ARG A 281 2.89 90.62 4.31
C ARG A 281 2.49 89.21 3.85
N ARG A 282 2.75 88.84 2.58
CA ARG A 282 2.53 87.48 2.05
C ARG A 282 3.65 86.51 2.46
N ASP A 283 4.90 86.96 2.51
CA ASP A 283 6.03 86.06 2.77
C ASP A 283 6.23 85.68 4.25
N LYS A 284 5.70 86.48 5.21
CA LYS A 284 5.81 86.18 6.66
C LYS A 284 4.71 85.26 7.20
N VAL A 285 3.50 85.29 6.64
CA VAL A 285 2.39 84.43 7.07
C VAL A 285 2.55 82.99 6.53
N ASP A 286 3.19 82.82 5.38
CA ASP A 286 3.46 81.49 4.82
C ASP A 286 4.68 80.78 5.44
N ALA A 287 5.57 81.48 6.15
CA ALA A 287 6.73 80.88 6.81
C ALA A 287 6.38 80.24 8.17
N GLU A 288 5.50 80.87 8.97
CA GLU A 288 4.99 80.31 10.23
C GLU A 288 4.03 79.12 10.01
N GLY A 289 3.21 79.17 8.94
CA GLY A 289 2.33 78.05 8.58
C GLY A 289 3.06 76.82 8.03
N ARG A 290 4.25 77.00 7.43
CA ARG A 290 5.10 75.89 6.96
C ARG A 290 5.88 75.23 8.09
N PHE A 291 6.40 76.00 9.05
CA PHE A 291 7.12 75.45 10.21
C PHE A 291 6.21 74.64 11.16
N LEU A 292 4.98 75.13 11.42
CA LEU A 292 4.01 74.40 12.25
C LEU A 292 3.53 73.09 11.59
N ARG A 293 3.28 73.09 10.27
CA ARG A 293 2.93 71.85 9.54
C ARG A 293 4.08 70.86 9.46
N GLU A 294 5.32 71.33 9.30
CA GLU A 294 6.50 70.47 9.28
C GLU A 294 6.80 69.86 10.67
N GLN A 295 6.49 70.59 11.74
CA GLN A 295 6.58 70.10 13.11
C GLN A 295 5.49 69.06 13.43
N GLU A 296 4.23 69.29 13.00
CA GLU A 296 3.13 68.31 13.11
C GLU A 296 3.37 67.05 12.26
N LEU A 297 3.90 67.20 11.03
CA LEU A 297 4.32 66.08 10.18
C LEU A 297 5.45 65.27 10.82
N SER A 298 6.41 65.93 11.47
CA SER A 298 7.53 65.26 12.16
C SER A 298 7.09 64.53 13.43
N GLU A 299 6.19 65.12 14.23
CA GLU A 299 5.60 64.43 15.39
C GLU A 299 4.72 63.24 14.97
N SER A 300 3.90 63.41 13.93
CA SER A 300 3.09 62.32 13.37
C SER A 300 3.97 61.19 12.84
N ALA A 301 5.02 61.49 12.07
CA ALA A 301 5.97 60.50 11.57
C ALA A 301 6.70 59.76 12.72
N ARG A 302 7.09 60.47 13.79
CA ARG A 302 7.69 59.85 14.98
C ARG A 302 6.70 58.94 15.73
N ALA A 303 5.45 59.36 15.85
CA ALA A 303 4.39 58.52 16.44
C ALA A 303 4.14 57.26 15.59
N GLN A 304 4.19 57.38 14.26
CA GLN A 304 4.02 56.27 13.33
C GLN A 304 5.19 55.28 13.41
N VAL A 305 6.44 55.77 13.47
CA VAL A 305 7.63 54.94 13.68
C VAL A 305 7.61 54.25 15.05
N ALA A 306 7.16 54.94 16.10
CA ALA A 306 7.00 54.35 17.43
C ALA A 306 5.96 53.22 17.43
N LEU A 307 4.82 53.43 16.77
CA LEU A 307 3.77 52.42 16.60
C LEU A 307 4.27 51.21 15.79
N LEU A 308 4.95 51.44 14.68
CA LEU A 308 5.55 50.40 13.84
C LEU A 308 6.59 49.59 14.63
N ASN A 309 7.45 50.22 15.43
CA ASN A 309 8.39 49.52 16.30
C ASN A 309 7.68 48.68 17.37
N GLN A 310 6.58 49.19 17.94
CA GLN A 310 5.78 48.44 18.90
C GLN A 310 5.09 47.23 18.24
N GLN A 311 4.60 47.38 17.01
CA GLN A 311 4.04 46.29 16.20
C GLN A 311 5.10 45.25 15.83
N LEU A 312 6.31 45.68 15.46
CA LEU A 312 7.46 44.80 15.18
C LEU A 312 7.86 44.00 16.43
N ALA A 313 7.86 44.62 17.60
CA ALA A 313 8.13 43.93 18.86
C ALA A 313 7.03 42.89 19.18
N ALA A 314 5.76 43.22 18.95
CA ALA A 314 4.65 42.30 19.13
C ALA A 314 4.73 41.10 18.17
N MET A 315 5.03 41.33 16.89
CA MET A 315 5.20 40.26 15.90
C MET A 315 6.39 39.36 16.22
N ARG A 316 7.53 39.92 16.67
CA ARG A 316 8.68 39.11 17.13
C ARG A 316 8.33 38.22 18.32
N SER A 317 7.54 38.73 19.26
CA SER A 317 7.03 37.93 20.39
C SER A 317 6.12 36.79 19.91
N GLN A 318 5.21 37.07 18.98
CA GLN A 318 4.34 36.05 18.38
C GLN A 318 5.12 34.97 17.64
N LEU A 319 6.13 35.34 16.85
CA LEU A 319 7.00 34.39 16.15
C LEU A 319 7.79 33.50 17.12
N SER A 320 8.30 34.09 18.21
CA SER A 320 8.99 33.31 19.26
C SER A 320 8.04 32.30 19.92
N GLN A 321 6.80 32.70 20.18
CA GLN A 321 5.80 31.80 20.75
C GLN A 321 5.42 30.69 19.77
N LEU A 322 5.27 31.03 18.48
CA LEU A 322 4.94 30.06 17.42
C LEU A 322 6.05 29.01 17.26
N ASN A 323 7.31 29.43 17.25
CA ASN A 323 8.46 28.53 17.19
C ASN A 323 8.53 27.61 18.41
N ALA A 324 8.29 28.13 19.62
CA ALA A 324 8.27 27.30 20.83
C ALA A 324 7.15 26.24 20.78
N THR A 325 5.97 26.59 20.25
CA THR A 325 4.90 25.61 20.03
C THR A 325 5.23 24.60 18.94
N LEU A 326 5.90 25.01 17.87
CA LEU A 326 6.32 24.11 16.79
C LEU A 326 7.36 23.10 17.30
N GLU A 327 8.39 23.54 18.01
CA GLU A 327 9.40 22.65 18.64
C GLU A 327 8.79 21.70 19.67
N ALA A 328 7.74 22.12 20.39
CA ALA A 328 7.01 21.23 21.30
C ALA A 328 6.22 20.17 20.53
N SER A 329 5.58 20.55 19.42
CA SER A 329 4.85 19.63 18.56
C SER A 329 5.76 18.63 17.83
N GLU A 330 6.93 19.08 17.36
CA GLU A 330 7.93 18.22 16.72
C GLU A 330 8.47 17.18 17.68
N ARG A 331 8.79 17.57 18.92
CA ARG A 331 9.20 16.63 19.98
C ARG A 331 8.13 15.59 20.28
N LEU A 332 6.87 16.01 20.41
CA LEU A 332 5.75 15.10 20.65
C LEU A 332 5.57 14.11 19.49
N SER A 333 5.72 14.57 18.24
CA SER A 333 5.64 13.72 17.05
C SER A 333 6.74 12.67 17.02
N GLU A 334 7.97 13.05 17.39
CA GLU A 334 9.10 12.11 17.44
C GLU A 334 8.92 11.06 18.55
N GLU A 335 8.42 11.46 19.72
CA GLU A 335 8.05 10.54 20.82
C GLU A 335 6.97 9.55 20.37
N GLN A 336 5.90 10.04 19.73
CA GLN A 336 4.82 9.20 19.21
C GLN A 336 5.31 8.21 18.14
N LYS A 337 6.24 8.63 17.27
CA LYS A 337 6.81 7.78 16.23
C LYS A 337 7.64 6.64 16.82
N VAL A 338 8.42 6.92 17.88
CA VAL A 338 9.16 5.89 18.64
C VAL A 338 8.19 4.92 19.32
N GLU A 339 7.11 5.43 19.92
CA GLU A 339 6.10 4.59 20.58
C GLU A 339 5.38 3.66 19.58
N ILE A 340 4.94 4.18 18.44
CA ILE A 340 4.27 3.40 17.38
C ILE A 340 5.19 2.30 16.85
N SER A 341 6.47 2.60 16.61
CA SER A 341 7.46 1.61 16.17
C SER A 341 7.61 0.48 17.21
N SER A 342 7.77 0.85 18.49
CA SER A 342 7.89 -0.11 19.59
C SER A 342 6.64 -0.98 19.77
N LEU A 343 5.45 -0.40 19.54
CA LEU A 343 4.19 -1.12 19.59
C LEU A 343 4.06 -2.09 18.42
N GLY A 344 4.45 -1.67 17.21
CA GLY A 344 4.49 -2.51 16.02
C GLY A 344 5.40 -3.74 16.21
N GLU A 345 6.60 -3.56 16.75
CA GLU A 345 7.52 -4.67 17.03
C GLU A 345 6.99 -5.65 18.09
N ARG A 346 6.28 -5.15 19.12
CA ARG A 346 5.65 -6.01 20.14
C ARG A 346 4.49 -6.79 19.56
N LEU A 347 3.65 -6.15 18.74
CA LEU A 347 2.52 -6.78 18.08
C LEU A 347 2.99 -7.86 17.09
N ASN A 348 4.00 -7.56 16.27
CA ASN A 348 4.56 -8.52 15.33
C ASN A 348 5.16 -9.74 16.03
N ARG A 349 5.85 -9.54 17.16
CA ARG A 349 6.34 -10.66 17.99
C ARG A 349 5.22 -11.49 18.60
N ALA A 350 4.17 -10.85 19.12
CA ALA A 350 3.01 -11.55 19.67
C ALA A 350 2.27 -12.35 18.60
N LEU A 351 2.08 -11.77 17.41
CA LEU A 351 1.45 -12.44 16.27
C LEU A 351 2.27 -13.63 15.79
N ALA A 352 3.59 -13.47 15.64
CA ALA A 352 4.49 -14.56 15.27
C ALA A 352 4.43 -15.73 16.27
N SER A 353 4.42 -15.43 17.57
CA SER A 353 4.26 -16.45 18.61
C SER A 353 2.94 -17.22 18.49
N LYS A 354 1.84 -16.53 18.18
CA LYS A 354 0.52 -17.17 18.03
C LYS A 354 0.42 -18.00 16.76
N VAL A 355 1.01 -17.55 15.65
CA VAL A 355 1.10 -18.34 14.41
C VAL A 355 1.95 -19.59 14.59
N GLU A 356 3.05 -19.50 15.34
CA GLU A 356 3.90 -20.65 15.64
C GLU A 356 3.17 -21.68 16.54
N GLU A 357 2.47 -21.20 17.57
CA GLU A 357 1.63 -22.03 18.45
C GLU A 357 0.55 -22.78 17.64
N LEU A 358 -0.18 -22.06 16.77
CA LEU A 358 -1.16 -22.66 15.86
C LEU A 358 -0.53 -23.72 14.95
N SER A 359 0.64 -23.43 14.36
CA SER A 359 1.31 -24.36 13.45
C SER A 359 1.78 -25.64 14.16
N ARG A 360 2.22 -25.53 15.41
CA ARG A 360 2.61 -26.68 16.25
C ARG A 360 1.40 -27.58 16.53
N TYR A 361 0.29 -27.00 17.01
CA TYR A 361 -0.94 -27.76 17.27
C TYR A 361 -1.50 -28.36 15.98
N ARG A 362 -1.48 -27.61 14.88
CA ARG A 362 -1.87 -28.11 13.56
C ARG A 362 -1.07 -29.35 13.19
N SER A 363 0.24 -29.35 13.41
CA SER A 363 1.12 -30.48 13.07
C SER A 363 0.87 -31.70 13.96
N GLU A 364 0.69 -31.51 15.27
CA GLU A 364 0.33 -32.60 16.19
C GLU A 364 -1.07 -33.18 15.87
N PHE A 365 -2.03 -32.29 15.60
CA PHE A 365 -3.39 -32.61 15.21
C PHE A 365 -3.41 -33.45 13.92
N PHE A 366 -2.76 -32.99 12.85
CA PHE A 366 -2.68 -33.72 11.59
C PHE A 366 -1.93 -35.04 11.73
N GLY A 367 -0.92 -35.12 12.61
CA GLY A 367 -0.22 -36.37 12.92
C GLY A 367 -1.15 -37.43 13.49
N ARG A 368 -1.92 -37.08 14.53
CA ARG A 368 -2.89 -37.98 15.17
C ARG A 368 -4.03 -38.37 14.22
N LEU A 369 -4.61 -37.41 13.49
CA LEU A 369 -5.65 -37.75 12.51
C LEU A 369 -5.10 -38.66 11.41
N ARG A 370 -3.86 -38.44 10.95
CA ARG A 370 -3.22 -39.31 9.95
C ARG A 370 -3.02 -40.73 10.47
N GLU A 371 -2.68 -40.90 11.74
CA GLU A 371 -2.51 -42.22 12.35
C GLU A 371 -3.83 -43.01 12.38
N VAL A 372 -4.95 -42.34 12.70
CA VAL A 372 -6.27 -42.98 12.79
C VAL A 372 -6.91 -43.19 11.41
N LEU A 373 -6.76 -42.22 10.50
CA LEU A 373 -7.48 -42.19 9.21
C LEU A 373 -6.63 -42.64 8.02
N GLY A 374 -5.31 -42.73 8.14
CA GLY A 374 -4.39 -43.04 7.04
C GLY A 374 -4.58 -44.43 6.42
N GLY A 375 -5.22 -45.36 7.14
CA GLY A 375 -5.55 -46.71 6.65
C GLY A 375 -6.97 -46.86 6.09
N GLN A 376 -7.81 -45.82 6.12
CA GLN A 376 -9.20 -45.93 5.68
C GLN A 376 -9.33 -45.81 4.15
N ARG A 377 -10.09 -46.73 3.55
CA ARG A 377 -10.43 -46.68 2.12
C ARG A 377 -11.28 -45.44 1.83
N GLY A 378 -10.87 -44.64 0.83
CA GLY A 378 -11.62 -43.47 0.36
C GLY A 378 -11.09 -42.12 0.85
N ILE A 379 -10.18 -42.11 1.82
CA ILE A 379 -9.54 -40.90 2.36
C ILE A 379 -8.13 -40.80 1.79
N ARG A 380 -7.78 -39.65 1.20
CA ARG A 380 -6.40 -39.33 0.81
C ARG A 380 -5.90 -38.13 1.59
N ILE A 381 -4.65 -38.15 1.99
CA ILE A 381 -4.02 -37.06 2.72
C ILE A 381 -3.14 -36.30 1.73
N ALA A 382 -3.44 -35.02 1.50
CA ALA A 382 -2.72 -34.17 0.56
C ALA A 382 -2.09 -32.98 1.32
N GLY A 383 -0.95 -33.19 1.95
CA GLY A 383 -0.33 -32.17 2.81
C GLY A 383 -1.13 -31.98 4.11
N ASP A 384 -1.82 -30.85 4.24
CA ASP A 384 -2.61 -30.40 5.40
C ASP A 384 -4.13 -30.51 5.20
N ARG A 385 -4.58 -31.31 4.23
CA ARG A 385 -6.00 -31.53 3.98
C ARG A 385 -6.33 -33.01 3.86
N PHE A 386 -7.51 -33.35 4.34
CA PHE A 386 -8.13 -34.66 4.14
C PHE A 386 -9.06 -34.57 2.95
N VAL A 387 -8.78 -35.35 1.91
CA VAL A 387 -9.53 -35.37 0.67
C VAL A 387 -10.39 -36.63 0.63
N PHE A 388 -11.70 -36.43 0.62
CA PHE A 388 -12.70 -37.47 0.48
C PHE A 388 -13.29 -37.41 -0.93
N GLN A 389 -13.39 -38.56 -1.59
CA GLN A 389 -14.07 -38.63 -2.90
C GLN A 389 -15.57 -38.46 -2.71
N SER A 390 -16.21 -37.66 -3.56
CA SER A 390 -17.63 -37.34 -3.40
C SER A 390 -18.53 -38.57 -3.51
N GLU A 391 -18.18 -39.56 -4.33
CA GLU A 391 -18.94 -40.79 -4.54
C GLU A 391 -18.94 -41.74 -3.34
N VAL A 392 -17.96 -41.56 -2.44
CA VAL A 392 -17.87 -42.31 -1.19
C VAL A 392 -18.77 -41.67 -0.12
N LEU A 393 -18.88 -40.34 -0.15
CA LEU A 393 -19.65 -39.58 0.83
C LEU A 393 -21.14 -39.42 0.45
N PHE A 394 -21.44 -39.27 -0.83
CA PHE A 394 -22.75 -38.88 -1.33
C PHE A 394 -23.23 -39.80 -2.45
N GLU A 395 -24.55 -39.89 -2.59
CA GLU A 395 -25.14 -40.46 -3.79
C GLU A 395 -24.89 -39.58 -5.03
N GLN A 396 -24.97 -40.19 -6.21
CA GLN A 396 -24.68 -39.51 -7.48
C GLN A 396 -25.64 -38.32 -7.68
N GLY A 397 -25.09 -37.13 -7.92
CA GLY A 397 -25.87 -35.90 -8.11
C GLY A 397 -26.59 -35.38 -6.86
N SER A 398 -26.36 -35.98 -5.68
CA SER A 398 -26.97 -35.58 -4.41
C SER A 398 -25.96 -34.91 -3.48
N ALA A 399 -26.48 -34.14 -2.52
CA ALA A 399 -25.74 -33.67 -1.34
C ALA A 399 -26.12 -34.46 -0.06
N GLU A 400 -26.99 -35.46 -0.17
CA GLU A 400 -27.37 -36.32 0.95
C GLU A 400 -26.26 -37.36 1.21
N LEU A 401 -25.84 -37.47 2.47
CA LEU A 401 -24.75 -38.35 2.88
C LEU A 401 -25.22 -39.82 2.87
N GLY A 402 -24.52 -40.65 2.10
CA GLY A 402 -24.74 -42.09 2.07
C GLY A 402 -24.32 -42.77 3.38
N VAL A 403 -24.78 -44.00 3.59
CA VAL A 403 -24.48 -44.78 4.82
C VAL A 403 -22.97 -44.96 5.02
N GLU A 404 -22.24 -45.27 3.95
CA GLU A 404 -20.77 -45.43 4.03
C GLU A 404 -20.07 -44.09 4.36
N GLY A 405 -20.50 -43.00 3.73
CA GLY A 405 -19.99 -41.66 4.01
C GLY A 405 -20.19 -41.24 5.46
N GLN A 406 -21.35 -41.56 6.04
CA GLN A 406 -21.62 -41.32 7.46
C GLN A 406 -20.67 -42.09 8.38
N VAL A 407 -20.38 -43.36 8.07
CA VAL A 407 -19.42 -44.16 8.87
C VAL A 407 -18.02 -43.55 8.84
N GLN A 408 -17.55 -43.10 7.67
CA GLN A 408 -16.24 -42.48 7.53
C GLN A 408 -16.15 -41.14 8.27
N LEU A 409 -17.17 -40.29 8.11
CA LEU A 409 -17.23 -39.00 8.80
C LEU A 409 -17.41 -39.15 10.31
N ALA A 410 -18.04 -40.23 10.79
CA ALA A 410 -18.16 -40.50 12.22
C ALA A 410 -16.79 -40.75 12.87
N ALA A 411 -15.96 -41.62 12.27
CA ALA A 411 -14.60 -41.87 12.78
C ALA A 411 -13.74 -40.59 12.77
N PHE A 412 -13.89 -39.76 11.72
CA PHE A 412 -13.25 -38.45 11.66
C PHE A 412 -13.74 -37.53 12.79
N ALA A 413 -15.06 -37.44 13.00
CA ALA A 413 -15.66 -36.58 14.03
C ALA A 413 -15.23 -36.98 15.44
N ASP A 414 -15.24 -38.27 15.76
CA ASP A 414 -14.85 -38.77 17.09
C ASP A 414 -13.39 -38.40 17.41
N THR A 415 -12.50 -38.56 16.44
CA THR A 415 -11.08 -38.18 16.56
C THR A 415 -10.90 -36.67 16.71
N LEU A 416 -11.67 -35.89 15.94
CA LEU A 416 -11.65 -34.43 16.01
C LEU A 416 -12.12 -33.93 17.38
N VAL A 417 -13.18 -34.51 17.94
CA VAL A 417 -13.67 -34.19 19.28
C VAL A 417 -12.60 -34.49 20.33
N GLU A 418 -11.95 -35.66 20.27
CA GLU A 418 -10.90 -36.02 21.24
C GLU A 418 -9.72 -35.02 21.22
N ILE A 419 -9.27 -34.61 20.04
CA ILE A 419 -8.11 -33.73 19.95
C ILE A 419 -8.49 -32.28 20.23
N SER A 420 -9.72 -31.86 19.87
CA SER A 420 -10.19 -30.49 20.16
C SER A 420 -10.14 -30.14 21.65
N GLN A 421 -10.33 -31.13 22.55
CA GLN A 421 -10.21 -30.95 24.00
C GLN A 421 -8.79 -30.59 24.48
N ARG A 422 -7.77 -30.79 23.63
CA ARG A 422 -6.37 -30.48 23.92
C ARG A 422 -5.94 -29.13 23.34
N ILE A 423 -6.79 -28.50 22.52
CA ILE A 423 -6.52 -27.20 21.91
C ILE A 423 -7.00 -26.12 22.88
N PRO A 424 -6.17 -25.12 23.23
CA PRO A 424 -6.59 -24.02 24.09
C PRO A 424 -7.74 -23.20 23.50
N ASP A 425 -8.68 -22.77 24.35
CA ASP A 425 -9.85 -21.96 23.96
C ASP A 425 -9.48 -20.57 23.41
N ASP A 426 -8.27 -20.06 23.70
CA ASP A 426 -7.77 -18.78 23.19
C ASP A 426 -7.22 -18.87 21.76
N LEU A 427 -7.20 -20.07 21.17
CA LEU A 427 -6.79 -20.30 19.80
C LEU A 427 -8.00 -20.27 18.86
N ASP A 428 -8.06 -19.27 18.00
CA ASP A 428 -9.15 -19.06 17.01
C ASP A 428 -9.05 -20.02 15.81
N TRP A 429 -9.06 -21.33 16.04
CA TRP A 429 -9.02 -22.34 14.98
C TRP A 429 -10.42 -22.68 14.44
N ILE A 430 -10.50 -23.05 13.16
CA ILE A 430 -11.70 -23.58 12.52
C ILE A 430 -11.34 -24.73 11.58
N LEU A 431 -12.25 -25.70 11.46
CA LEU A 431 -12.26 -26.72 10.43
C LEU A 431 -13.11 -26.25 9.26
N ARG A 432 -12.45 -25.97 8.14
CA ARG A 432 -13.10 -25.60 6.89
C ARG A 432 -13.33 -26.83 6.02
N VAL A 433 -14.56 -27.00 5.58
CA VAL A 433 -15.02 -28.05 4.67
C VAL A 433 -15.24 -27.43 3.30
N ASP A 434 -14.37 -27.77 2.37
CA ASP A 434 -14.33 -27.24 1.01
C ASP A 434 -14.95 -28.26 0.05
N GLY A 435 -16.03 -27.89 -0.63
CA GLY A 435 -16.70 -28.70 -1.63
C GLY A 435 -16.25 -28.36 -3.05
N HIS A 436 -16.02 -29.39 -3.86
CA HIS A 436 -15.62 -29.26 -5.26
C HIS A 436 -16.43 -30.18 -6.18
N THR A 437 -16.63 -29.73 -7.41
CA THR A 437 -17.19 -30.54 -8.51
C THR A 437 -16.15 -30.71 -9.61
N ASP A 438 -16.45 -31.57 -10.58
CA ASP A 438 -15.79 -31.51 -11.88
C ASP A 438 -16.41 -30.41 -12.75
N ARG A 439 -15.91 -30.30 -13.98
CA ARG A 439 -16.34 -29.31 -14.97
C ARG A 439 -17.64 -29.67 -15.70
N VAL A 440 -18.19 -30.88 -15.49
CA VAL A 440 -19.44 -31.29 -16.15
C VAL A 440 -20.56 -30.45 -15.56
N PRO A 441 -21.31 -29.67 -16.36
CA PRO A 441 -22.35 -28.80 -15.83
C PRO A 441 -23.51 -29.60 -15.23
N ILE A 442 -23.98 -29.20 -14.05
CA ILE A 442 -25.25 -29.63 -13.47
C ILE A 442 -26.28 -28.51 -13.54
N ALA A 443 -27.51 -28.83 -13.90
CA ALA A 443 -28.64 -27.90 -13.94
C ALA A 443 -29.92 -28.61 -13.50
N THR A 444 -30.08 -28.82 -12.19
CA THR A 444 -31.28 -29.43 -11.60
C THR A 444 -32.11 -28.39 -10.85
N SER A 445 -33.37 -28.69 -10.57
CA SER A 445 -34.22 -27.79 -9.76
C SER A 445 -33.68 -27.57 -8.34
N ARG A 446 -32.98 -28.57 -7.78
CA ARG A 446 -32.40 -28.51 -6.43
C ARG A 446 -31.00 -27.87 -6.43
N TYR A 447 -30.21 -28.09 -7.47
CA TYR A 447 -28.86 -27.55 -7.65
C TYR A 447 -28.74 -26.94 -9.05
N PRO A 448 -28.99 -25.62 -9.19
CA PRO A 448 -28.96 -24.93 -10.48
C PRO A 448 -27.58 -24.87 -11.14
N SER A 449 -26.50 -24.91 -10.35
CA SER A 449 -25.13 -25.01 -10.83
C SER A 449 -24.25 -25.88 -9.91
N ASN A 450 -23.04 -26.14 -10.39
CA ASN A 450 -21.98 -26.81 -9.64
C ASN A 450 -21.59 -26.05 -8.36
N TRP A 451 -21.77 -24.73 -8.34
CA TRP A 451 -21.51 -23.91 -7.17
C TRP A 451 -22.51 -24.23 -6.04
N GLU A 452 -23.81 -24.37 -6.34
CA GLU A 452 -24.80 -24.77 -5.34
C GLU A 452 -24.61 -26.23 -4.90
N LEU A 453 -24.28 -27.15 -5.82
CA LEU A 453 -24.04 -28.55 -5.47
C LEU A 453 -22.85 -28.70 -4.51
N SER A 454 -21.72 -28.07 -4.84
CA SER A 454 -20.52 -28.12 -3.99
C SER A 454 -20.76 -27.51 -2.61
N THR A 455 -21.43 -26.35 -2.56
CA THR A 455 -21.80 -25.68 -1.30
C THR A 455 -22.74 -26.56 -0.47
N ALA A 456 -23.77 -27.14 -1.09
CA ALA A 456 -24.72 -28.00 -0.40
C ALA A 456 -24.07 -29.27 0.19
N ARG A 457 -23.11 -29.86 -0.53
CA ARG A 457 -22.32 -31.00 -0.04
C ARG A 457 -21.45 -30.62 1.15
N ALA A 458 -20.73 -29.50 1.08
CA ALA A 458 -19.93 -28.99 2.19
C ALA A 458 -20.79 -28.73 3.45
N VAL A 459 -21.96 -28.10 3.27
CA VAL A 459 -22.91 -27.85 4.36
C VAL A 459 -23.43 -29.16 4.98
N SER A 460 -23.69 -30.18 4.17
CA SER A 460 -24.20 -31.48 4.66
C SER A 460 -23.16 -32.19 5.53
N VAL A 461 -21.88 -32.12 5.16
CA VAL A 461 -20.77 -32.62 5.98
C VAL A 461 -20.66 -31.84 7.29
N VAL A 462 -20.70 -30.50 7.24
CA VAL A 462 -20.66 -29.66 8.45
C VAL A 462 -21.82 -29.97 9.40
N LYS A 463 -23.05 -30.12 8.88
CA LYS A 463 -24.22 -30.50 9.68
C LYS A 463 -24.01 -31.84 10.37
N TYR A 464 -23.49 -32.83 9.64
CA TYR A 464 -23.19 -34.14 10.19
C TYR A 464 -22.13 -34.10 11.30
N LEU A 465 -21.02 -33.37 11.08
CA LEU A 465 -19.97 -33.19 12.09
C LEU A 465 -20.50 -32.51 13.36
N LYS A 466 -21.36 -31.49 13.20
CA LYS A 466 -22.05 -30.84 14.32
C LYS A 466 -22.93 -31.81 15.10
N GLU A 467 -23.72 -32.62 14.41
CA GLU A 467 -24.57 -33.65 15.04
C GLU A 467 -23.76 -34.70 15.81
N ARG A 468 -22.51 -34.95 15.38
CA ARG A 468 -21.54 -35.82 16.06
C ARG A 468 -20.77 -35.16 17.21
N GLY A 469 -21.07 -33.91 17.54
CA GLY A 469 -20.54 -33.22 18.72
C GLY A 469 -19.37 -32.27 18.46
N VAL A 470 -19.04 -32.00 17.20
CA VAL A 470 -18.06 -30.95 16.86
C VAL A 470 -18.71 -29.58 17.07
N ALA A 471 -18.05 -28.70 17.84
CA ALA A 471 -18.59 -27.38 18.16
C ALA A 471 -18.84 -26.54 16.90
N ALA A 472 -19.98 -25.87 16.84
CA ALA A 472 -20.41 -25.15 15.64
C ALA A 472 -19.52 -23.92 15.37
N GLU A 473 -18.97 -23.28 16.40
CA GLU A 473 -18.00 -22.17 16.24
C GLU A 473 -16.72 -22.57 15.51
N HIS A 474 -16.37 -23.85 15.48
CA HIS A 474 -15.17 -24.37 14.80
C HIS A 474 -15.47 -24.92 13.40
N LEU A 475 -16.67 -24.74 12.84
CA LEU A 475 -17.04 -25.31 11.56
C LEU A 475 -17.36 -24.24 10.51
N ALA A 476 -16.77 -24.39 9.33
CA ALA A 476 -17.07 -23.55 8.17
C ALA A 476 -17.28 -24.41 6.92
N ALA A 477 -18.28 -24.09 6.10
CA ALA A 477 -18.52 -24.73 4.81
C ALA A 477 -18.22 -23.74 3.68
N THR A 478 -17.56 -24.19 2.61
CA THR A 478 -17.29 -23.39 1.42
C THR A 478 -17.47 -24.24 0.17
N GLY A 479 -18.09 -23.68 -0.87
CA GLY A 479 -18.21 -24.32 -2.19
C GLY A 479 -17.39 -23.60 -3.24
N PHE A 480 -16.59 -24.36 -3.99
CA PHE A 480 -15.74 -23.83 -5.07
C PHE A 480 -16.20 -24.23 -6.47
N GLY A 481 -17.23 -25.07 -6.59
CA GLY A 481 -17.65 -25.63 -7.88
C GLY A 481 -16.49 -26.29 -8.63
N GLU A 482 -16.43 -26.06 -9.94
CA GLU A 482 -15.38 -26.53 -10.84
C GLU A 482 -14.10 -25.68 -10.83
N PHE A 483 -14.08 -24.54 -10.14
CA PHE A 483 -13.06 -23.49 -10.32
C PHE A 483 -11.71 -23.77 -9.61
N GLN A 484 -11.59 -24.88 -8.89
CA GLN A 484 -10.34 -25.33 -8.27
C GLN A 484 -10.07 -26.82 -8.56
N PRO A 485 -9.77 -27.17 -9.83
CA PRO A 485 -9.45 -28.55 -10.20
C PRO A 485 -8.07 -28.94 -9.68
N ILE A 486 -7.97 -30.14 -9.11
CA ILE A 486 -6.67 -30.76 -8.75
C ILE A 486 -6.06 -31.53 -9.92
N ASP A 487 -6.88 -31.89 -10.90
CA ASP A 487 -6.46 -32.52 -12.15
C ASP A 487 -7.08 -31.76 -13.33
N PRO A 488 -6.29 -31.02 -14.13
CA PRO A 488 -6.82 -30.23 -15.23
C PRO A 488 -7.14 -31.06 -16.48
N ALA A 489 -6.85 -32.37 -16.48
CA ALA A 489 -7.17 -33.23 -17.61
C ALA A 489 -8.69 -33.34 -17.84
N ASP A 490 -9.06 -33.75 -19.06
CA ASP A 490 -10.43 -33.81 -19.56
C ASP A 490 -10.87 -35.28 -19.72
N ASP A 491 -10.78 -36.06 -18.63
CA ASP A 491 -11.14 -37.48 -18.62
C ASP A 491 -11.86 -37.89 -17.32
N GLU A 492 -12.46 -39.09 -17.32
CA GLU A 492 -13.23 -39.58 -16.17
C GLU A 492 -12.37 -39.85 -14.92
N ILE A 493 -11.05 -39.99 -15.07
CA ILE A 493 -10.14 -40.13 -13.93
C ILE A 493 -9.98 -38.76 -13.26
N ALA A 494 -9.73 -37.71 -14.06
CA ALA A 494 -9.63 -36.33 -13.60
C ALA A 494 -10.95 -35.85 -12.97
N TYR A 495 -12.09 -36.18 -13.57
CA TYR A 495 -13.40 -35.81 -13.02
C TYR A 495 -13.65 -36.42 -11.64
N ARG A 496 -13.43 -37.73 -11.48
CA ARG A 496 -13.51 -38.40 -10.16
C ARG A 496 -12.56 -37.79 -9.13
N ARG A 497 -11.37 -37.37 -9.53
CA ARG A 497 -10.44 -36.69 -8.62
C ARG A 497 -10.95 -35.30 -8.23
N ASN A 498 -11.51 -34.55 -9.16
CA ASN A 498 -12.00 -33.20 -8.93
C ASN A 498 -13.26 -33.16 -8.06
N ARG A 499 -14.16 -34.16 -8.19
CA ARG A 499 -15.33 -34.36 -7.32
C ARG A 499 -14.93 -34.82 -5.92
N ARG A 500 -14.68 -33.87 -5.02
CA ARG A 500 -14.16 -34.16 -3.67
C ARG A 500 -14.65 -33.20 -2.61
N ILE A 501 -14.50 -33.63 -1.35
CA ILE A 501 -14.61 -32.78 -0.16
C ILE A 501 -13.22 -32.71 0.47
N GLU A 502 -12.73 -31.50 0.70
CA GLU A 502 -11.48 -31.28 1.43
C GLU A 502 -11.79 -30.74 2.82
N LEU A 503 -11.18 -31.32 3.85
CA LEU A 503 -11.28 -30.83 5.22
C LEU A 503 -9.91 -30.31 5.65
N LYS A 504 -9.86 -29.07 6.12
CA LYS A 504 -8.61 -28.42 6.53
C LYS A 504 -8.78 -27.55 7.76
N LEU A 505 -7.73 -27.43 8.55
CA LEU A 505 -7.69 -26.52 9.70
C LEU A 505 -7.13 -25.16 9.27
N THR A 506 -7.81 -24.10 9.65
CA THR A 506 -7.38 -22.71 9.41
C THR A 506 -7.72 -21.84 10.62
N GLN A 507 -7.22 -20.60 10.62
CA GLN A 507 -7.64 -19.58 11.58
C GLN A 507 -8.96 -18.95 11.13
N ARG A 508 -9.79 -18.55 12.09
CA ARG A 508 -11.05 -17.82 11.89
C ARG A 508 -10.87 -16.50 11.15
#